data_AF-A0A2W4JXR9-F1
#
_entry.id   AF-A0A2W4JXR9-F1
#
_cell.length_a   1.000
_cell.length_b   1.000
_cell.length_c   1.000
_cell.angle_alpha   90.00
_cell.angle_beta   90.00
_cell.angle_gamma   90.00
#
_symmetry.space_group_name_H-M   'P 1'
#
loop_
_entity.id
_entity.type
_entity.pdbx_description
1 polymer ?
#
loop_
_entity_poly.entity_id
_entity_poly.type
_entity_poly.pdbx_seq_one_letter_code
_entity_poly.pdbx_strand_id
1 'polypeptide(L)'
;MAKSTQMGMNRTGAQMAPENVKQMQQDASQLMQLQDTQVQVGSEFDAIEMRLKEIAETDRVGSVPLPGTVKGAVKAGMQKMMGRNAEVFIDKLGERLAYERTGVRLYEALIVKCRGAAQEGRFNVSIDQLLHIHDEEARHFKLLTEAMTKLGADPTAMTPCADVVGVQSIGILQVLTDPRTSIPQCLNAMLTVELADNAAWELLIQLAQDMGQDDLAEQFEGALAAEEEHLAIVKQMLQDAVQAEAG
;
A
#
# COMPACT_ATOMS: atom_id res chain seq x y z
N MET A 1 -6.56 -8.15 -30.30
CA MET A 1 -5.66 -8.25 -29.13
C MET A 1 -5.66 -9.70 -28.67
N ALA A 2 -4.52 -10.25 -28.22
CA ALA A 2 -4.50 -11.60 -27.66
C ALA A 2 -5.03 -11.55 -26.22
N LYS A 3 -6.05 -12.34 -25.88
CA LYS A 3 -6.58 -12.42 -24.51
C LYS A 3 -5.45 -12.86 -23.57
N SER A 4 -5.14 -12.05 -22.55
CA SER A 4 -4.08 -12.36 -21.58
C SER A 4 -4.56 -13.41 -20.57
N THR A 5 -5.84 -13.33 -20.19
CA THR A 5 -6.54 -14.37 -19.44
C THR A 5 -6.92 -15.51 -20.39
N GLN A 6 -6.34 -16.69 -20.17
CA GLN A 6 -6.59 -17.90 -20.97
C GLN A 6 -6.92 -19.09 -20.06
N MET A 7 -7.78 -19.98 -20.54
CA MET A 7 -7.96 -21.29 -19.92
C MET A 7 -6.65 -22.07 -20.04
N GLY A 8 -6.08 -22.46 -18.90
CA GLY A 8 -4.81 -23.16 -18.84
C GLY A 8 -4.81 -24.23 -17.75
N MET A 9 -3.75 -25.04 -17.72
CA MET A 9 -3.55 -26.05 -16.69
C MET A 9 -3.14 -25.37 -15.38
N ASN A 10 -4.11 -24.82 -14.66
CA ASN A 10 -3.90 -24.34 -13.30
C ASN A 10 -3.50 -25.52 -12.41
N ARG A 11 -2.44 -25.35 -11.61
CA ARG A 11 -1.94 -26.39 -10.70
C ARG A 11 -2.59 -26.31 -9.32
N THR A 12 -3.41 -25.30 -9.07
CA THR A 12 -4.11 -25.07 -7.81
C THR A 12 -5.61 -25.37 -7.94
N GLY A 13 -6.25 -25.71 -6.81
CA GLY A 13 -7.67 -26.08 -6.74
C GLY A 13 -7.90 -27.59 -6.62
N ALA A 14 -8.81 -28.00 -5.74
CA ALA A 14 -9.11 -29.41 -5.46
C ALA A 14 -9.52 -30.22 -6.72
N GLN A 15 -10.16 -29.55 -7.68
CA GLN A 15 -10.59 -30.16 -8.94
C GLN A 15 -9.43 -30.49 -9.88
N MET A 16 -8.27 -29.84 -9.73
CA MET A 16 -7.09 -30.07 -10.56
C MET A 16 -6.23 -31.24 -10.07
N ALA A 17 -6.50 -31.77 -8.87
CA ALA A 17 -5.78 -32.91 -8.29
C ALA A 17 -6.73 -33.82 -7.47
N PRO A 18 -7.77 -34.40 -8.08
CA PRO A 18 -8.80 -35.15 -7.36
C PRO A 18 -8.25 -36.39 -6.64
N GLU A 19 -7.20 -37.02 -7.18
CA GLU A 19 -6.54 -38.16 -6.53
C GLU A 19 -5.75 -37.72 -5.29
N ASN A 20 -5.11 -36.54 -5.32
CA ASN A 20 -4.46 -35.99 -4.13
C ASN A 20 -5.48 -35.62 -3.05
N VAL A 21 -6.67 -35.16 -3.44
CA VAL A 21 -7.78 -34.88 -2.50
C VAL A 21 -8.29 -36.17 -1.87
N LYS A 22 -8.50 -37.23 -2.66
CA LYS A 22 -8.89 -38.54 -2.13
C LYS A 22 -7.83 -39.12 -1.21
N GLN A 23 -6.56 -39.05 -1.61
CA GLN A 23 -5.44 -39.52 -0.80
C GLN A 23 -5.37 -38.73 0.51
N MET A 24 -5.49 -37.39 0.46
CA MET A 24 -5.54 -36.55 1.65
C MET A 24 -6.70 -36.92 2.59
N GLN A 25 -7.89 -37.23 2.04
CA GLN A 25 -9.03 -37.67 2.84
C GLN A 25 -8.81 -39.06 3.46
N GLN A 26 -8.21 -39.99 2.72
CA GLN A 26 -7.85 -41.32 3.23
C GLN A 26 -6.77 -41.23 4.31
N ASP A 27 -5.73 -40.44 4.08
CA ASP A 27 -4.64 -40.20 5.01
C ASP A 27 -5.16 -39.51 6.27
N ALA A 28 -6.02 -38.49 6.15
CA ALA A 28 -6.66 -37.85 7.30
C ALA A 28 -7.52 -38.84 8.10
N SER A 29 -8.26 -39.72 7.42
CA SER A 29 -9.07 -40.76 8.08
C SER A 29 -8.21 -41.80 8.80
N GLN A 30 -7.08 -42.20 8.21
CA GLN A 30 -6.12 -43.11 8.82
C GLN A 30 -5.37 -42.46 9.98
N LEU A 31 -4.96 -41.19 9.85
CA LEU A 31 -4.31 -40.43 10.92
C LEU A 31 -5.24 -40.23 12.12
N MET A 32 -6.53 -39.95 11.88
CA MET A 32 -7.54 -39.91 12.96
C MET A 32 -7.70 -41.25 13.68
N GLN A 33 -7.43 -42.39 13.02
CA GLN A 33 -7.45 -43.72 13.64
C GLN A 33 -6.15 -44.07 14.37
N LEU A 34 -5.04 -43.39 14.05
CA LEU A 34 -3.71 -43.60 14.66
C LEU A 34 -3.43 -42.64 15.84
N GLN A 35 -4.28 -41.64 16.07
CA GLN A 35 -4.20 -40.68 17.18
C GLN A 35 -4.65 -41.26 18.53
N ASP A 36 -4.11 -42.42 18.92
CA ASP A 36 -4.00 -42.83 20.33
C ASP A 36 -2.61 -42.48 20.92
N THR A 37 -1.77 -41.78 20.14
CA THR A 37 -0.44 -41.31 20.58
C THR A 37 -0.34 -39.79 20.43
N GLN A 38 -0.16 -39.11 21.55
CA GLN A 38 -0.12 -37.65 21.71
C GLN A 38 1.10 -37.03 21.01
N VAL A 39 1.05 -36.84 19.70
CA VAL A 39 1.85 -35.79 19.06
C VAL A 39 1.11 -34.49 19.32
N GLN A 40 1.65 -33.62 20.19
CA GLN A 40 1.18 -32.24 20.30
C GLN A 40 1.57 -31.51 19.00
N VAL A 41 0.76 -31.70 17.97
CA VAL A 41 0.70 -30.78 16.85
C VAL A 41 0.19 -29.48 17.44
N GLY A 42 0.99 -28.42 17.35
CA GLY A 42 0.61 -27.11 17.86
C GLY A 42 -0.78 -26.76 17.33
N SER A 43 -1.76 -26.65 18.21
CA SER A 43 -3.14 -26.42 17.78
C SER A 43 -3.28 -25.00 17.19
N GLU A 44 -4.38 -24.69 16.49
CA GLU A 44 -4.69 -23.30 16.15
C GLU A 44 -4.68 -22.40 17.40
N PHE A 45 -5.05 -22.96 18.57
CA PHE A 45 -4.95 -22.27 19.85
C PHE A 45 -3.49 -21.97 20.25
N ASP A 46 -2.52 -22.82 19.90
CA ASP A 46 -1.11 -22.62 20.25
C ASP A 46 -0.50 -21.50 19.39
N ALA A 47 -0.91 -21.39 18.12
CA ALA A 47 -0.53 -20.26 17.26
C ALA A 47 -1.18 -18.95 17.70
N ILE A 48 -2.43 -18.99 18.19
CA ILE A 48 -3.12 -17.84 18.78
C ILE A 48 -2.41 -17.41 20.08
N GLU A 49 -2.10 -18.34 20.97
CA GLU A 49 -1.42 -18.06 22.24
C GLU A 49 -0.04 -17.46 22.01
N MET A 50 0.73 -18.01 21.04
CA MET A 50 2.00 -17.42 20.63
C MET A 50 1.81 -15.98 20.14
N ARG A 51 0.86 -15.72 19.23
CA ARG A 51 0.60 -14.36 18.75
C ARG A 51 0.19 -13.42 19.87
N LEU A 52 -0.65 -13.87 20.80
CA LEU A 52 -1.07 -13.07 21.96
C LEU A 52 0.11 -12.73 22.86
N LYS A 53 0.99 -13.70 23.10
CA LYS A 53 2.22 -13.48 23.88
C LYS A 53 3.12 -12.45 23.18
N GLU A 54 3.40 -12.61 21.90
CA GLU A 54 4.22 -11.67 21.14
C GLU A 54 3.59 -10.27 21.11
N ILE A 55 2.26 -10.15 20.93
CA ILE A 55 1.55 -8.85 21.00
C ILE A 55 1.72 -8.19 22.37
N ALA A 56 1.72 -8.97 23.45
CA ALA A 56 1.87 -8.46 24.81
C ALA A 56 3.32 -8.07 25.15
N GLU A 57 4.31 -8.74 24.56
CA GLU A 57 5.74 -8.58 24.88
C GLU A 57 6.48 -7.65 23.91
N THR A 58 5.97 -7.42 22.70
CA THR A 58 6.67 -6.66 21.65
C THR A 58 6.55 -5.15 21.90
N ASP A 59 7.68 -4.46 21.72
CA ASP A 59 7.72 -3.00 21.71
C ASP A 59 6.97 -2.40 20.51
N ARG A 60 6.57 -1.13 20.61
CA ARG A 60 5.99 -0.42 19.46
C ARG A 60 6.99 -0.34 18.28
N VAL A 61 6.44 -0.26 17.06
CA VAL A 61 7.24 0.03 15.86
C VAL A 61 7.82 1.42 15.98
N GLY A 62 9.13 1.52 16.26
CA GLY A 62 9.89 2.77 16.25
C GLY A 62 9.32 3.91 17.12
N SER A 63 9.71 5.14 16.76
CA SER A 63 9.19 6.37 17.36
C SER A 63 9.43 7.56 16.45
N VAL A 64 8.53 8.54 16.46
CA VAL A 64 8.77 9.84 15.79
C VAL A 64 9.96 10.52 16.46
N PRO A 65 11.00 10.94 15.70
CA PRO A 65 12.16 11.61 16.27
C PRO A 65 11.78 12.99 16.84
N LEU A 66 12.53 13.41 17.86
CA LEU A 66 12.42 14.78 18.35
C LEU A 66 12.78 15.78 17.23
N PRO A 67 12.13 16.96 17.17
CA PRO A 67 12.48 17.98 16.19
C PRO A 67 13.99 18.31 16.25
N GLY A 68 14.67 18.23 15.12
CA GLY A 68 16.12 18.49 15.04
C GLY A 68 16.50 19.96 15.19
N THR A 69 15.52 20.87 15.30
CA THR A 69 15.73 22.32 15.39
C THR A 69 15.16 22.89 16.69
N VAL A 70 15.82 23.92 17.23
CA VAL A 70 15.35 24.64 18.45
C VAL A 70 13.95 25.20 18.26
N LYS A 71 13.66 25.78 17.09
CA LYS A 71 12.32 26.30 16.73
C LYS A 71 11.27 25.18 16.72
N GLY A 72 11.60 24.02 16.15
CA GLY A 72 10.73 22.85 16.11
C GLY A 72 10.41 22.32 17.51
N ALA A 73 11.43 22.22 18.38
CA ALA A 73 11.25 21.76 19.76
C ALA A 73 10.32 22.68 20.57
N VAL A 74 10.47 24.00 20.43
CA VAL A 74 9.57 24.98 21.08
C VAL A 74 8.14 24.87 20.56
N LYS A 75 7.94 24.76 19.24
CA LYS A 75 6.60 24.63 18.64
C LYS A 75 5.91 23.35 19.10
N ALA A 76 6.62 22.23 19.13
CA ALA A 76 6.10 20.95 19.62
C ALA A 76 5.67 21.04 21.10
N GLY A 77 6.49 21.68 21.95
CA GLY A 77 6.16 21.92 23.36
C GLY A 77 4.90 22.76 23.55
N MET A 78 4.72 23.80 22.73
CA MET A 78 3.51 24.65 22.76
C MET A 78 2.25 23.89 22.35
N GLN A 79 2.32 23.08 21.29
CA GLN A 79 1.18 22.25 20.86
C GLN A 79 0.80 21.23 21.95
N LYS A 80 1.78 20.60 22.58
CA LYS A 80 1.54 19.67 23.69
C LYS A 80 0.88 20.36 24.89
N MET A 81 1.25 21.60 25.19
CA MET A 81 0.61 22.42 26.23
C MET A 81 -0.84 22.79 25.86
N MET A 82 -1.16 22.91 24.57
CA MET A 82 -2.53 23.08 24.05
C MET A 82 -3.32 21.76 24.00
N GLY A 83 -2.77 20.65 24.51
CA GLY A 83 -3.41 19.33 24.48
C GLY A 83 -3.37 18.66 23.10
N ARG A 84 -2.57 19.17 22.16
CA ARG A 84 -2.45 18.65 20.80
C ARG A 84 -1.23 17.74 20.69
N ASN A 85 -1.43 16.54 20.12
CA ASN A 85 -0.37 15.55 19.92
C ASN A 85 0.30 15.76 18.56
N ALA A 86 1.21 16.73 18.48
CA ALA A 86 1.93 17.06 17.25
C ALA A 86 2.70 15.84 16.69
N GLU A 87 3.16 14.92 17.54
CA GLU A 87 3.80 13.66 17.10
C GLU A 87 2.91 12.81 16.18
N VAL A 88 1.58 12.78 16.38
CA VAL A 88 0.67 11.99 15.55
C VAL A 88 0.59 12.57 14.14
N PHE A 89 0.51 13.91 14.05
CA PHE A 89 0.48 14.58 12.75
C PHE A 89 1.80 14.40 12.00
N ILE A 90 2.95 14.51 12.67
CA ILE A 90 4.25 14.24 12.06
C ILE A 90 4.40 12.77 11.62
N ASP A 91 3.90 11.81 12.41
CA ASP A 91 3.91 10.40 12.02
C ASP A 91 3.11 10.15 10.74
N LYS A 92 1.91 10.74 10.63
CA LYS A 92 1.05 10.64 9.44
C LYS A 92 1.61 11.37 8.22
N LEU A 93 2.30 12.49 8.41
CA LEU A 93 3.07 13.12 7.32
C LEU A 93 4.22 12.23 6.85
N GLY A 94 4.92 11.57 7.78
CA GLY A 94 5.97 10.60 7.46
C GLY A 94 5.44 9.38 6.69
N GLU A 95 4.28 8.86 7.10
CA GLU A 95 3.55 7.81 6.39
C GLU A 95 3.28 8.21 4.94
N ARG A 96 2.65 9.38 4.75
CA ARG A 96 2.29 9.86 3.42
C ARG A 96 3.53 10.11 2.57
N LEU A 97 4.56 10.74 3.13
CA LEU A 97 5.81 10.97 2.42
C LEU A 97 6.46 9.67 1.92
N ALA A 98 6.46 8.61 2.76
CA ALA A 98 6.97 7.30 2.35
C ALA A 98 6.10 6.65 1.27
N TYR A 99 4.80 6.90 1.30
CA TYR A 99 3.83 6.41 0.33
C TYR A 99 4.02 7.05 -1.04
N GLU A 100 4.01 8.38 -1.16
CA GLU A 100 4.20 9.09 -2.44
C GLU A 100 5.51 8.67 -3.12
N ARG A 101 6.59 8.52 -2.33
CA ARG A 101 7.87 8.01 -2.83
C ARG A 101 7.75 6.60 -3.43
N THR A 102 6.88 5.79 -2.85
CA THR A 102 6.61 4.44 -3.34
C THR A 102 5.67 4.50 -4.54
N GLY A 103 4.65 5.36 -4.54
CA GLY A 103 3.75 5.68 -5.65
C GLY A 103 4.50 5.96 -6.94
N VAL A 104 5.50 6.86 -6.90
CA VAL A 104 6.41 7.13 -8.03
C VAL A 104 7.01 5.83 -8.61
N ARG A 105 7.57 4.97 -7.75
CA ARG A 105 8.19 3.70 -8.17
C ARG A 105 7.19 2.68 -8.69
N LEU A 106 5.97 2.68 -8.15
CA LEU A 106 4.88 1.82 -8.63
C LEU A 106 4.47 2.25 -10.03
N TYR A 107 4.28 3.55 -10.27
CA TYR A 107 3.98 4.08 -11.59
C TYR A 107 5.11 3.85 -12.59
N GLU A 108 6.38 3.99 -12.21
CA GLU A 108 7.51 3.60 -13.05
C GLU A 108 7.40 2.13 -13.50
N ALA A 109 7.11 1.20 -12.58
CA ALA A 109 6.95 -0.21 -12.89
C ALA A 109 5.75 -0.48 -13.80
N LEU A 110 4.61 0.18 -13.55
CA LEU A 110 3.42 0.07 -14.39
C LEU A 110 3.69 0.60 -15.81
N ILE A 111 4.32 1.77 -15.94
CA ILE A 111 4.67 2.38 -17.22
C ILE A 111 5.55 1.44 -18.04
N VAL A 112 6.55 0.81 -17.43
CA VAL A 112 7.41 -0.18 -18.12
C VAL A 112 6.58 -1.33 -18.68
N LYS A 113 5.65 -1.89 -17.88
CA LYS A 113 4.79 -3.00 -18.30
C LYS A 113 3.83 -2.59 -19.43
N CYS A 114 3.21 -1.41 -19.30
CA CYS A 114 2.34 -0.81 -20.29
C CYS A 114 3.05 -0.55 -21.63
N ARG A 115 4.29 -0.03 -21.60
CA ARG A 115 5.12 0.14 -22.81
C ARG A 115 5.40 -1.19 -23.49
N GLY A 116 5.75 -2.23 -22.73
CA GLY A 116 5.94 -3.58 -23.28
C GLY A 116 4.68 -4.10 -23.97
N ALA A 117 3.53 -4.00 -23.31
CA ALA A 117 2.24 -4.44 -23.88
C ALA A 117 1.84 -3.65 -25.14
N ALA A 118 2.11 -2.34 -25.17
CA ALA A 118 1.83 -1.48 -26.32
C ALA A 118 2.71 -1.84 -27.53
N GLN A 119 4.01 -2.08 -27.32
CA GLN A 119 4.93 -2.52 -28.39
C GLN A 119 4.50 -3.84 -29.03
N GLU A 120 3.90 -4.74 -28.25
CA GLU A 120 3.38 -6.02 -28.72
C GLU A 120 1.95 -5.93 -29.29
N GLY A 121 1.35 -4.73 -29.34
CA GLY A 121 -0.03 -4.51 -29.80
C GLY A 121 -1.10 -5.19 -28.94
N ARG A 122 -0.78 -5.49 -27.68
CA ARG A 122 -1.65 -6.25 -26.76
C ARG A 122 -2.62 -5.36 -26.01
N PHE A 123 -2.25 -4.12 -25.73
CA PHE A 123 -3.09 -3.18 -24.99
C PHE A 123 -2.74 -1.74 -25.39
N ASN A 124 -3.75 -0.93 -25.65
CA ASN A 124 -3.56 0.50 -25.93
C ASN A 124 -3.92 1.29 -24.69
N VAL A 125 -2.90 1.85 -24.04
CA VAL A 125 -3.02 2.64 -22.82
C VAL A 125 -2.34 3.97 -23.02
N SER A 126 -2.93 5.03 -22.47
CA SER A 126 -2.32 6.34 -22.51
C SER A 126 -1.10 6.38 -21.58
N ILE A 127 0.10 6.21 -22.15
CA ILE A 127 1.36 6.38 -21.41
C ILE A 127 1.47 7.81 -20.87
N ASP A 128 0.91 8.79 -21.58
CA ASP A 128 0.93 10.19 -21.16
C ASP A 128 0.11 10.42 -19.89
N GLN A 129 -1.04 9.75 -19.73
CA GLN A 129 -1.81 9.80 -18.47
C GLN A 129 -1.04 9.17 -17.30
N LEU A 130 -0.35 8.05 -17.54
CA LEU A 130 0.47 7.43 -16.50
C LEU A 130 1.69 8.29 -16.10
N LEU A 131 2.31 8.97 -17.07
CA LEU A 131 3.40 9.91 -16.80
C LEU A 131 2.90 11.16 -16.06
N HIS A 132 1.69 11.63 -16.39
CA HIS A 132 1.06 12.73 -15.68
C HIS A 132 0.89 12.41 -14.19
N ILE A 133 0.30 11.25 -13.87
CA ILE A 133 0.12 10.79 -12.48
C ILE A 133 1.49 10.63 -11.80
N HIS A 134 2.43 9.94 -12.43
CA HIS A 134 3.80 9.79 -11.92
C HIS A 134 4.45 11.13 -11.53
N ASP A 135 4.28 12.16 -12.36
CA ASP A 135 4.84 13.48 -12.10
C ASP A 135 4.09 14.22 -10.98
N GLU A 136 2.82 13.89 -10.72
CA GLU A 136 2.02 14.40 -9.59
C GLU A 136 2.41 13.77 -8.27
N GLU A 137 2.56 12.45 -8.22
CA GLU A 137 3.13 11.71 -7.08
C GLU A 137 4.47 12.32 -6.64
N ALA A 138 5.34 12.65 -7.61
CA ALA A 138 6.61 13.31 -7.32
C ALA A 138 6.44 14.73 -6.76
N ARG A 139 5.40 15.47 -7.18
CA ARG A 139 5.05 16.79 -6.63
C ARG A 139 4.47 16.65 -5.21
N HIS A 140 3.62 15.67 -4.96
CA HIS A 140 3.04 15.37 -3.65
C HIS A 140 4.12 14.98 -2.64
N PHE A 141 5.06 14.13 -3.03
CA PHE A 141 6.26 13.82 -2.25
C PHE A 141 7.02 15.09 -1.85
N LYS A 142 7.22 16.01 -2.80
CA LYS A 142 7.91 17.27 -2.54
C LYS A 142 7.11 18.18 -1.59
N LEU A 143 5.80 18.29 -1.78
CA LEU A 143 4.90 19.04 -0.90
C LEU A 143 5.00 18.55 0.56
N LEU A 144 4.97 17.24 0.78
CA LEU A 144 5.09 16.66 2.12
C LEU A 144 6.46 16.89 2.74
N THR A 145 7.53 16.83 1.92
CA THR A 145 8.90 17.15 2.36
C THR A 145 8.99 18.58 2.88
N GLU A 146 8.40 19.52 2.15
CA GLU A 146 8.35 20.94 2.53
C GLU A 146 7.48 21.16 3.77
N ALA A 147 6.33 20.48 3.86
CA ALA A 147 5.44 20.53 5.02
C ALA A 147 6.14 20.06 6.29
N MET A 148 6.79 18.88 6.27
CA MET A 148 7.55 18.36 7.41
C MET A 148 8.67 19.32 7.83
N THR A 149 9.40 19.87 6.86
CA THR A 149 10.47 20.84 7.11
C THR A 149 9.93 22.13 7.76
N LYS A 150 8.79 22.67 7.28
CA LYS A 150 8.12 23.86 7.85
C LYS A 150 7.69 23.64 9.30
N LEU A 151 7.32 22.41 9.65
CA LEU A 151 6.97 22.01 11.02
C LEU A 151 8.19 21.73 11.90
N GLY A 152 9.40 21.72 11.34
CA GLY A 152 10.65 21.45 12.04
C GLY A 152 10.95 19.96 12.25
N ALA A 153 10.22 19.09 11.53
CA ALA A 153 10.47 17.66 11.47
C ALA A 153 11.52 17.34 10.39
N ASP A 154 12.11 16.14 10.50
CA ASP A 154 13.07 15.61 9.52
C ASP A 154 12.32 14.74 8.48
N PRO A 155 12.23 15.16 7.21
CA PRO A 155 11.56 14.39 6.17
C PRO A 155 12.32 13.12 5.76
N THR A 156 13.55 12.92 6.24
CA THR A 156 14.33 11.70 5.97
C THR A 156 14.10 10.61 7.03
N ALA A 157 13.43 10.95 8.12
CA ALA A 157 13.16 10.01 9.20
C ALA A 157 12.17 8.91 8.79
N MET A 158 12.47 7.67 9.18
CA MET A 158 11.49 6.58 9.14
C MET A 158 10.63 6.67 10.41
N THR A 159 9.43 7.22 10.29
CA THR A 159 8.45 7.23 11.37
C THR A 159 7.78 5.85 11.51
N PRO A 160 7.12 5.55 12.65
CA PRO A 160 6.38 4.30 12.82
C PRO A 160 5.43 3.98 11.67
N CYS A 161 4.62 4.95 11.24
CA CYS A 161 3.69 4.73 10.14
C CYS A 161 4.39 4.63 8.78
N ALA A 162 5.51 5.35 8.57
CA ALA A 162 6.34 5.22 7.37
C ALA A 162 6.94 3.80 7.22
N ASP A 163 7.33 3.16 8.33
CA ASP A 163 7.82 1.79 8.35
C ASP A 163 6.71 0.80 7.91
N VAL A 164 5.56 0.88 8.60
CA VAL A 164 4.41 -0.01 8.35
C VAL A 164 3.91 0.12 6.91
N VAL A 165 3.78 1.33 6.39
CA VAL A 165 3.30 1.54 5.01
C VAL A 165 4.32 1.07 3.97
N GLY A 166 5.61 1.13 4.31
CA GLY A 166 6.68 0.50 3.53
C GLY A 166 6.45 -1.01 3.41
N VAL A 167 6.15 -1.70 4.51
CA VAL A 167 5.82 -3.13 4.51
C VAL A 167 4.57 -3.44 3.69
N GLN A 168 3.50 -2.66 3.87
CA GLN A 168 2.25 -2.83 3.12
C GLN A 168 2.47 -2.75 1.60
N SER A 169 3.33 -1.82 1.16
CA SER A 169 3.58 -1.56 -0.25
C SER A 169 4.44 -2.63 -0.95
N ILE A 170 5.14 -3.49 -0.20
CA ILE A 170 5.99 -4.56 -0.77
C ILE A 170 5.16 -5.49 -1.66
N GLY A 171 3.97 -5.90 -1.22
CA GLY A 171 3.13 -6.82 -1.98
C GLY A 171 2.67 -6.22 -3.32
N ILE A 172 2.38 -4.92 -3.33
CA ILE A 172 1.97 -4.20 -4.54
C ILE A 172 3.13 -4.16 -5.53
N LEU A 173 4.32 -3.76 -5.08
CA LEU A 173 5.51 -3.74 -5.93
C LEU A 173 5.83 -5.12 -6.50
N GLN A 174 5.67 -6.19 -5.72
CA GLN A 174 5.83 -7.57 -6.20
C GLN A 174 4.85 -7.91 -7.32
N VAL A 175 3.59 -7.48 -7.24
CA VAL A 175 2.59 -7.69 -8.31
C VAL A 175 2.98 -6.92 -9.57
N LEU A 176 3.39 -5.66 -9.46
CA LEU A 176 3.74 -4.83 -10.63
C LEU A 176 5.01 -5.31 -11.32
N THR A 177 5.99 -5.82 -10.57
CA THR A 177 7.29 -6.24 -11.10
C THR A 177 7.35 -7.70 -11.52
N ASP A 178 6.37 -8.54 -11.14
CA ASP A 178 6.29 -9.91 -11.64
C ASP A 178 6.04 -9.92 -13.16
N PRO A 179 6.91 -10.52 -13.98
CA PRO A 179 6.71 -10.57 -15.43
C PRO A 179 5.47 -11.36 -15.86
N ARG A 180 4.91 -12.19 -14.98
CA ARG A 180 3.73 -13.04 -15.25
C ARG A 180 2.40 -12.33 -15.03
N THR A 181 2.38 -11.20 -14.32
CA THR A 181 1.14 -10.48 -14.04
C THR A 181 0.67 -9.69 -15.26
N SER A 182 -0.64 -9.71 -15.51
CA SER A 182 -1.27 -8.99 -16.61
C SER A 182 -1.50 -7.52 -16.27
N ILE A 183 -1.75 -6.69 -17.29
CA ILE A 183 -2.06 -5.27 -17.10
C ILE A 183 -3.29 -5.06 -16.20
N PRO A 184 -4.44 -5.77 -16.39
CA PRO A 184 -5.57 -5.66 -15.45
C PRO A 184 -5.22 -6.03 -14.01
N GLN A 185 -4.37 -7.03 -13.79
CA GLN A 185 -3.94 -7.41 -12.43
C GLN A 185 -3.11 -6.30 -11.78
N CYS A 186 -2.21 -5.67 -12.53
CA CYS A 186 -1.44 -4.52 -12.06
C CYS A 186 -2.32 -3.29 -11.81
N LEU A 187 -3.28 -3.00 -12.68
CA LEU A 187 -4.23 -1.89 -12.50
C LEU A 187 -5.15 -2.11 -11.31
N ASN A 188 -5.54 -3.35 -11.01
CA ASN A 188 -6.29 -3.67 -9.80
C ASN A 188 -5.45 -3.49 -8.52
N ALA A 189 -4.15 -3.82 -8.58
CA ALA A 189 -3.23 -3.52 -7.49
C ALA A 189 -3.07 -2.00 -7.30
N MET A 190 -2.92 -1.23 -8.39
CA MET A 190 -2.89 0.24 -8.34
C MET A 190 -4.19 0.83 -7.83
N LEU A 191 -5.36 0.28 -8.17
CA LEU A 191 -6.62 0.75 -7.61
C LEU A 191 -6.64 0.67 -6.07
N THR A 192 -5.95 -0.30 -5.48
CA THR A 192 -5.81 -0.39 -4.02
C THR A 192 -4.93 0.75 -3.47
N VAL A 193 -3.92 1.17 -4.24
CA VAL A 193 -3.06 2.30 -3.92
C VAL A 193 -3.88 3.59 -3.92
N GLU A 194 -4.52 3.91 -5.04
CA GLU A 194 -5.29 5.15 -5.21
C GLU A 194 -6.41 5.33 -4.18
N LEU A 195 -7.11 4.24 -3.83
CA LEU A 195 -8.18 4.28 -2.83
C LEU A 195 -7.63 4.59 -1.42
N ALA A 196 -6.49 4.00 -1.07
CA ALA A 196 -5.84 4.28 0.20
C ALA A 196 -5.26 5.71 0.22
N ASP A 197 -4.82 6.22 -0.93
CA ASP A 197 -4.26 7.55 -1.06
C ASP A 197 -5.29 8.65 -0.79
N ASN A 198 -6.42 8.57 -1.49
CA ASN A 198 -7.52 9.51 -1.32
C ASN A 198 -7.94 9.62 0.16
N ALA A 199 -8.14 8.49 0.83
CA ALA A 199 -8.51 8.46 2.25
C ALA A 199 -7.41 9.02 3.18
N ALA A 200 -6.14 8.87 2.80
CA ALA A 200 -5.02 9.40 3.58
C ALA A 200 -4.93 10.94 3.48
N TRP A 201 -5.17 11.51 2.30
CA TRP A 201 -5.22 12.96 2.11
C TRP A 201 -6.38 13.61 2.87
N GLU A 202 -7.58 13.03 2.83
CA GLU A 202 -8.72 13.48 3.65
C GLU A 202 -8.36 13.55 5.14
N LEU A 203 -7.71 12.51 5.66
CA LEU A 203 -7.27 12.47 7.05
C LEU A 203 -6.20 13.52 7.36
N LEU A 204 -5.24 13.74 6.45
CA LEU A 204 -4.19 14.74 6.64
C LEU A 204 -4.73 16.17 6.64
N ILE A 205 -5.73 16.46 5.81
CA ILE A 205 -6.42 17.76 5.79
C ILE A 205 -7.06 18.01 7.16
N GLN A 206 -7.82 17.05 7.68
CA GLN A 206 -8.44 17.17 9.01
C GLN A 206 -7.39 17.38 10.11
N LEU A 207 -6.31 16.59 10.10
CA LEU A 207 -5.23 16.74 11.08
C LEU A 207 -4.54 18.10 10.96
N ALA A 208 -4.32 18.61 9.75
CA ALA A 208 -3.73 19.92 9.52
C ALA A 208 -4.61 21.04 10.12
N GLN A 209 -5.92 21.00 9.88
CA GLN A 209 -6.91 21.94 10.44
C GLN A 209 -6.95 21.87 11.98
N ASP A 210 -7.01 20.67 12.55
CA ASP A 210 -7.03 20.47 14.00
C ASP A 210 -5.77 21.06 14.68
N MET A 211 -4.63 21.04 13.97
CA MET A 211 -3.35 21.62 14.40
C MET A 211 -3.20 23.13 14.09
N GLY A 212 -4.22 23.75 13.50
CA GLY A 212 -4.21 25.15 13.06
C GLY A 212 -3.16 25.42 11.98
N GLN A 213 -2.97 24.47 11.05
CA GLN A 213 -2.11 24.60 9.88
C GLN A 213 -2.98 24.79 8.62
N ASP A 214 -3.84 25.80 8.61
CA ASP A 214 -4.83 26.02 7.54
C ASP A 214 -4.17 26.15 6.15
N ASP A 215 -3.02 26.84 6.05
CA ASP A 215 -2.25 26.91 4.80
C ASP A 215 -1.83 25.53 4.26
N LEU A 216 -1.53 24.57 5.14
CA LEU A 216 -1.16 23.21 4.73
C LEU A 216 -2.40 22.42 4.34
N ALA A 217 -3.52 22.61 5.05
CA ALA A 217 -4.79 21.98 4.68
C ALA A 217 -5.21 22.37 3.26
N GLU A 218 -5.15 23.66 2.90
CA GLU A 218 -5.46 24.14 1.54
C GLU A 218 -4.55 23.53 0.47
N GLN A 219 -3.25 23.38 0.76
CA GLN A 219 -2.33 22.71 -0.16
C GLN A 219 -2.64 21.21 -0.31
N PHE A 220 -3.05 20.55 0.78
CA PHE A 220 -3.42 19.14 0.77
C PHE A 220 -4.77 18.91 0.07
N GLU A 221 -5.70 19.86 0.10
CA GLU A 221 -6.91 19.83 -0.73
C GLU A 221 -6.58 19.83 -2.23
N GLY A 222 -5.54 20.57 -2.64
CA GLY A 222 -5.03 20.53 -4.00
C GLY A 222 -4.47 19.16 -4.40
N ALA A 223 -3.74 18.50 -3.48
CA ALA A 223 -3.24 17.15 -3.70
C ALA A 223 -4.40 16.13 -3.76
N LEU A 224 -5.38 16.22 -2.86
CA LEU A 224 -6.56 15.37 -2.87
C LEU A 224 -7.32 15.47 -4.20
N ALA A 225 -7.48 16.66 -4.76
CA ALA A 225 -8.15 16.82 -6.05
C ALA A 225 -7.41 16.11 -7.21
N ALA A 226 -6.06 16.11 -7.19
CA ALA A 226 -5.27 15.32 -8.13
C ALA A 226 -5.43 13.82 -7.90
N GLU A 227 -5.43 13.36 -6.64
CA GLU A 227 -5.64 11.94 -6.32
C GLU A 227 -7.04 11.43 -6.67
N GLU A 228 -8.07 12.28 -6.60
CA GLU A 228 -9.41 11.94 -7.09
C GLU A 228 -9.41 11.70 -8.61
N GLU A 229 -8.64 12.50 -9.36
CA GLU A 229 -8.41 12.32 -10.79
C GLU A 229 -7.63 11.02 -11.07
N HIS A 230 -6.53 10.78 -10.35
CA HIS A 230 -5.73 9.55 -10.47
C HIS A 230 -6.60 8.31 -10.28
N LEU A 231 -7.40 8.29 -9.22
CA LEU A 231 -8.34 7.22 -8.90
C LEU A 231 -9.34 6.99 -10.03
N ALA A 232 -9.90 8.06 -10.60
CA ALA A 232 -10.82 7.96 -11.72
C ALA A 232 -10.15 7.37 -12.97
N ILE A 233 -8.93 7.81 -13.28
CA ILE A 233 -8.13 7.30 -14.40
C ILE A 233 -7.84 5.81 -14.23
N VAL A 234 -7.31 5.39 -13.07
CA VAL A 234 -6.96 3.99 -12.81
C VAL A 234 -8.20 3.09 -12.85
N LYS A 235 -9.33 3.54 -12.29
CA LYS A 235 -10.62 2.81 -12.40
C LYS A 235 -11.04 2.61 -13.84
N GLN A 236 -11.00 3.67 -14.66
CA GLN A 236 -11.39 3.59 -16.07
C GLN A 236 -10.44 2.67 -16.84
N MET A 237 -9.13 2.82 -16.65
CA MET A 237 -8.13 1.98 -17.29
C MET A 237 -8.30 0.51 -16.93
N LEU A 238 -8.58 0.19 -15.67
CA LEU A 238 -8.87 -1.18 -15.23
C LEU A 238 -10.11 -1.72 -15.92
N GLN A 239 -11.19 -0.94 -15.96
CA GLN A 239 -12.44 -1.32 -16.61
C GLN A 239 -12.21 -1.63 -18.09
N ASP A 240 -11.53 -0.74 -18.82
CA ASP A 240 -11.24 -0.91 -20.24
C ASP A 240 -10.36 -2.15 -20.48
N ALA A 241 -9.35 -2.37 -19.63
CA ALA A 241 -8.46 -3.53 -19.73
C ALA A 241 -9.22 -4.84 -19.52
N VAL A 242 -10.09 -4.91 -18.52
CA VAL A 242 -10.91 -6.11 -18.25
C VAL A 242 -11.94 -6.34 -19.37
N GLN A 243 -12.59 -5.29 -19.86
CA GLN A 243 -13.56 -5.39 -20.96
C GLN A 243 -12.91 -5.84 -22.26
N ALA A 244 -11.70 -5.36 -22.55
CA ALA A 244 -10.91 -5.79 -23.71
C ALA A 244 -10.52 -7.28 -23.64
N GLU A 245 -10.38 -7.86 -22.45
CA GLU A 245 -10.15 -9.30 -22.29
C GLU A 245 -11.43 -10.13 -22.44
N ALA A 246 -12.57 -9.57 -22.02
CA ALA A 246 -13.86 -10.24 -22.10
C ALA A 246 -14.33 -10.40 -23.56
N GLY A 247 -14.19 -9.35 -24.38
CA GLY A 247 -14.50 -9.36 -25.82
C GLY A 247 -13.56 -10.24 -26.62
#